data_AF-A0A3M1H418-F1
#
_entry.id   AF-A0A3M1H418-F1
#
_cell.length_a   1.000
_cell.length_b   1.000
_cell.length_c   1.000
_cell.angle_alpha   90.00
_cell.angle_beta   90.00
_cell.angle_gamma   90.00
#
_symmetry.space_group_name_H-M   'P 1'
#
loop_
_entity.id
_entity.type
_entity.pdbx_description
1 polymer ?
#
loop_
_entity_poly.entity_id
_entity_poly.type
_entity_poly.pdbx_seq_one_letter_code
_entity_poly.pdbx_strand_id
1 'polypeptide(L)'
;MTSNSGEGLALQVAERAIARRVATIAFVRSLLEASAVTLALLAVGVLLARVLAHTVLRPEPRWAWLLLGALAWASWRAWRERPGPEACALYLDRRLGLHGLAVAAHEREPGPWEQALEAALRETSGALPRYRPWRALGRLALAAALLAAVQLLPPPAQA
;
A
#
# COMPACT_ATOMS: atom_id res chain seq x y z
N MET A 1 -36.75 -22.55 -3.55
CA MET A 1 -35.94 -21.97 -2.44
C MET A 1 -34.44 -22.13 -2.75
N THR A 2 -33.93 -21.43 -3.76
CA THR A 2 -32.52 -21.53 -4.22
C THR A 2 -31.84 -20.16 -4.40
N SER A 3 -32.43 -19.07 -3.90
CA SER A 3 -31.92 -17.70 -4.11
C SER A 3 -30.73 -17.30 -3.22
N ASN A 4 -30.49 -18.02 -2.10
CA ASN A 4 -29.55 -17.57 -1.07
C ASN A 4 -28.05 -17.64 -1.44
N SER A 5 -27.69 -18.31 -2.53
CA SER A 5 -26.27 -18.48 -2.93
C SER A 5 -25.71 -17.29 -3.72
N GLY A 6 -26.55 -16.49 -4.40
CA GLY A 6 -26.09 -15.37 -5.24
C GLY A 6 -25.68 -14.11 -4.47
N GLU A 7 -26.39 -13.79 -3.41
CA GLU A 7 -26.25 -12.52 -2.66
C GLU A 7 -25.02 -12.51 -1.75
N GLY A 8 -24.81 -13.60 -1.01
CA GLY A 8 -23.58 -13.79 -0.25
C GLY A 8 -22.33 -13.75 -1.14
N LEU A 9 -22.47 -14.15 -2.41
CA LEU A 9 -21.40 -14.07 -3.40
C LEU A 9 -21.08 -12.61 -3.76
N ALA A 10 -22.08 -11.77 -4.02
CA ALA A 10 -21.87 -10.36 -4.38
C ALA A 10 -21.18 -9.56 -3.26
N LEU A 11 -21.64 -9.73 -2.01
CA LEU A 11 -21.04 -9.10 -0.84
C LEU A 11 -19.58 -9.57 -0.63
N GLN A 12 -19.33 -10.88 -0.71
CA GLN A 12 -17.97 -11.42 -0.61
C GLN A 12 -17.04 -10.90 -1.73
N VAL A 13 -17.56 -10.73 -2.95
CA VAL A 13 -16.78 -10.14 -4.06
C VAL A 13 -16.42 -8.69 -3.75
N ALA A 14 -17.37 -7.89 -3.24
CA ALA A 14 -17.14 -6.50 -2.86
C ALA A 14 -16.12 -6.37 -1.72
N GLU A 15 -16.25 -7.17 -0.66
CA GLU A 15 -15.30 -7.22 0.47
C GLU A 15 -13.90 -7.59 -0.01
N ARG A 16 -13.77 -8.65 -0.83
CA ARG A 16 -12.47 -9.04 -1.41
C ARG A 16 -11.88 -7.97 -2.30
N ALA A 17 -12.69 -7.20 -3.02
CA ALA A 17 -12.21 -6.09 -3.84
C ALA A 17 -11.64 -4.97 -2.96
N ILE A 18 -12.30 -4.65 -1.86
CA ILE A 18 -11.83 -3.64 -0.89
C ILE A 18 -10.57 -4.10 -0.18
N ALA A 19 -10.56 -5.33 0.35
CA ALA A 19 -9.40 -5.90 1.02
C ALA A 19 -8.17 -5.89 0.08
N ARG A 20 -8.35 -6.29 -1.19
CA ARG A 20 -7.29 -6.20 -2.21
C ARG A 20 -6.85 -4.76 -2.44
N ARG A 21 -7.78 -3.81 -2.59
CA ARG A 21 -7.45 -2.40 -2.82
C ARG A 21 -6.68 -1.81 -1.64
N VAL A 22 -7.12 -2.04 -0.41
CA VAL A 22 -6.43 -1.60 0.81
C VAL A 22 -5.04 -2.22 0.89
N ALA A 23 -4.90 -3.52 0.63
CA ALA A 23 -3.61 -4.19 0.60
C ALA A 23 -2.68 -3.60 -0.48
N THR A 24 -3.18 -3.32 -1.69
CA THR A 24 -2.40 -2.66 -2.75
C THR A 24 -1.95 -1.27 -2.33
N ILE A 25 -2.82 -0.48 -1.69
CA ILE A 25 -2.49 0.86 -1.22
C ILE A 25 -1.44 0.80 -0.11
N ALA A 26 -1.61 -0.09 0.87
CA ALA A 26 -0.66 -0.33 1.95
C ALA A 26 0.70 -0.77 1.39
N PHE A 27 0.70 -1.68 0.41
CA PHE A 27 1.90 -2.15 -0.28
C PHE A 27 2.63 -1.00 -0.98
N VAL A 28 1.96 -0.26 -1.86
CA VAL A 28 2.57 0.83 -2.63
C VAL A 28 3.11 1.91 -1.69
N ARG A 29 2.35 2.30 -0.67
CA ARG A 29 2.81 3.27 0.34
C ARG A 29 4.07 2.78 1.04
N SER A 30 4.04 1.55 1.56
CA SER A 30 5.16 0.97 2.32
C SER A 30 6.40 0.77 1.46
N LEU A 31 6.21 0.41 0.18
CA LEU A 31 7.30 0.26 -0.77
C LEU A 31 7.98 1.61 -1.07
N LEU A 32 7.20 2.66 -1.28
CA LEU A 32 7.73 4.02 -1.52
C LEU A 32 8.46 4.54 -0.27
N GLU A 33 7.89 4.35 0.92
CA GLU A 33 8.51 4.74 2.19
C GLU A 33 9.81 3.99 2.43
N ALA A 34 9.80 2.65 2.32
CA ALA A 34 10.99 1.84 2.52
C ALA A 34 12.07 2.15 1.49
N SER A 35 11.71 2.32 0.22
CA SER A 35 12.66 2.70 -0.84
C SER A 35 13.29 4.07 -0.55
N ALA A 36 12.50 5.06 -0.13
CA ALA A 36 13.03 6.37 0.20
C ALA A 36 14.02 6.32 1.38
N VAL A 37 13.70 5.57 2.43
CA VAL A 37 14.59 5.37 3.58
C VAL A 37 15.88 4.67 3.15
N THR A 38 15.78 3.59 2.37
CA THR A 38 16.93 2.84 1.86
C THR A 38 17.86 3.73 1.02
N LEU A 39 17.31 4.57 0.14
CA LEU A 39 18.10 5.50 -0.67
C LEU A 39 18.78 6.57 0.19
N ALA A 40 18.08 7.11 1.19
CA ALA A 40 18.67 8.08 2.12
C ALA A 40 19.82 7.46 2.93
N LEU A 41 19.63 6.24 3.46
CA LEU A 41 20.68 5.51 4.18
C LEU A 41 21.87 5.19 3.28
N LEU A 42 21.62 4.77 2.04
CA LEU A 42 22.68 4.56 1.04
C LEU A 42 23.48 5.84 0.78
N ALA A 43 22.81 6.97 0.60
CA ALA A 43 23.48 8.24 0.36
C ALA A 43 24.36 8.67 1.54
N VAL A 44 23.84 8.52 2.77
CA VAL A 44 24.61 8.77 4.00
C VAL A 44 25.80 7.83 4.10
N GLY A 45 25.61 6.53 3.84
CA GLY A 45 26.68 5.53 3.88
C GLY A 45 27.77 5.79 2.84
N VAL A 46 27.39 6.15 1.61
CA VAL A 46 28.34 6.52 0.55
C VAL A 46 29.10 7.78 0.92
N LEU A 47 28.42 8.79 1.46
CA LEU A 47 29.06 10.02 1.92
C LEU A 47 30.08 9.74 3.03
N LEU A 48 29.71 8.93 4.03
CA LEU A 48 30.60 8.55 5.12
C LEU A 48 31.80 7.74 4.64
N ALA A 49 31.61 6.77 3.74
CA ALA A 49 32.70 5.99 3.17
C ALA A 49 33.69 6.86 2.36
N ARG A 50 33.16 7.87 1.65
CA ARG A 50 34.00 8.86 0.95
C ARG A 50 34.77 9.74 1.91
N VAL A 51 34.13 10.22 2.98
CA VAL A 51 34.76 11.12 3.96
C VAL A 51 35.79 10.41 4.84
N LEU A 52 35.47 9.21 5.34
CA LEU A 52 36.29 8.52 6.34
C LEU A 52 37.32 7.56 5.74
N ALA A 53 36.99 6.92 4.61
CA ALA A 53 37.85 5.90 4.01
C ALA A 53 38.43 6.35 2.66
N HIS A 54 38.12 7.57 2.18
CA HIS A 54 38.53 8.07 0.88
C HIS A 54 38.20 7.12 -0.28
N THR A 55 37.16 6.30 -0.12
CA THR A 55 36.79 5.25 -1.08
C THR A 55 35.62 5.70 -1.95
N VAL A 56 35.73 5.45 -3.26
CA VAL A 56 34.62 5.68 -4.20
C VAL A 56 33.82 4.39 -4.34
N LEU A 57 32.70 4.30 -3.63
CA LEU A 57 31.74 3.21 -3.78
C LEU A 57 31.00 3.34 -5.12
N ARG A 58 31.32 2.44 -6.06
CA ARG A 58 30.57 2.32 -7.31
C ARG A 58 29.25 1.59 -7.08
N PRO A 59 28.16 1.98 -7.78
CA PRO A 59 26.92 1.24 -7.72
C PRO A 59 27.15 -0.16 -8.28
N GLU A 60 27.03 -1.17 -7.43
CA GLU A 60 27.18 -2.56 -7.81
C GLU A 60 25.82 -3.25 -7.88
N PRO A 61 25.65 -4.29 -8.72
CA PRO A 61 24.39 -5.04 -8.82
C PRO A 61 23.89 -5.58 -7.47
N ARG A 62 24.79 -5.87 -6.52
CA ARG A 62 24.42 -6.31 -5.16
C ARG A 62 23.61 -5.28 -4.37
N TRP A 63 23.62 -4.00 -4.74
CA TRP A 63 22.78 -2.99 -4.10
C TRP A 63 21.29 -3.23 -4.37
N ALA A 64 20.95 -3.98 -5.43
CA ALA A 64 19.59 -4.43 -5.69
C ALA A 64 19.01 -5.29 -4.54
N TRP A 65 19.85 -5.98 -3.77
CA TRP A 65 19.39 -6.72 -2.57
C TRP A 65 18.75 -5.81 -1.53
N LEU A 66 19.16 -4.54 -1.43
CA LEU A 66 18.54 -3.58 -0.52
C LEU A 66 17.12 -3.21 -0.98
N LEU A 67 16.90 -3.13 -2.29
CA LEU A 67 15.56 -2.93 -2.86
C LEU A 67 14.68 -4.17 -2.64
N LEU A 68 15.25 -5.37 -2.71
CA LEU A 68 14.53 -6.60 -2.36
C LEU A 68 14.12 -6.62 -0.89
N GLY A 69 14.95 -6.09 0.03
CA GLY A 69 14.58 -5.88 1.42
C GLY A 69 13.38 -4.94 1.59
N ALA A 70 13.37 -3.80 0.87
CA ALA A 70 12.23 -2.89 0.85
C ALA A 70 10.95 -3.55 0.29
N LEU A 71 11.08 -4.38 -0.74
CA LEU A 71 9.98 -5.14 -1.33
C LEU A 71 9.41 -6.19 -0.35
N ALA A 72 10.29 -6.94 0.31
CA ALA A 72 9.90 -7.94 1.31
C ALA A 72 9.18 -7.28 2.49
N TRP A 73 9.71 -6.16 2.99
CA TRP A 73 9.08 -5.36 4.04
C TRP A 73 7.70 -4.84 3.64
N ALA A 74 7.59 -4.25 2.44
CA ALA A 74 6.32 -3.76 1.92
C ALA A 74 5.28 -4.88 1.77
N SER A 75 5.71 -6.06 1.32
CA SER A 75 4.86 -7.24 1.17
C SER A 75 4.37 -7.75 2.53
N TRP A 76 5.27 -7.88 3.51
CA TRP A 76 4.95 -8.29 4.87
C TRP A 76 3.97 -7.32 5.54
N ARG A 77 4.22 -6.00 5.40
CA ARG A 77 3.33 -4.96 5.95
C ARG A 77 1.97 -4.97 5.28
N ALA A 78 1.91 -5.12 3.95
CA ALA A 78 0.66 -5.24 3.21
C ALA A 78 -0.14 -6.48 3.58
N TRP A 79 0.52 -7.57 4.00
CA TRP A 79 -0.13 -8.76 4.55
C TRP A 79 -0.66 -8.53 5.96
N ARG A 80 0.12 -7.86 6.84
CA ARG A 80 -0.28 -7.52 8.21
C ARG A 80 -1.41 -6.51 8.30
N GLU A 81 -1.46 -5.54 7.39
CA GLU A 81 -2.48 -4.47 7.36
C GLU A 81 -3.77 -4.88 6.61
N ARG A 82 -3.93 -6.15 6.23
CA ARG A 82 -5.17 -6.59 5.55
C ARG A 82 -6.35 -6.47 6.51
N PRO A 83 -7.38 -5.67 6.17
CA PRO A 83 -8.57 -5.57 6.99
C PRO A 83 -9.32 -6.92 6.98
N GLY A 84 -9.88 -7.29 8.13
CA GLY A 84 -10.82 -8.41 8.23
C GLY A 84 -12.12 -8.13 7.44
N PRO A 85 -12.94 -9.16 7.22
CA PRO A 85 -14.21 -9.02 6.51
C PRO A 85 -15.15 -8.03 7.20
N GLU A 86 -15.27 -8.08 8.53
CA GLU A 86 -16.09 -7.16 9.33
C GLU A 86 -15.70 -5.69 9.13
N ALA A 87 -14.40 -5.39 9.10
CA ALA A 87 -13.90 -4.03 8.85
C ALA A 87 -14.23 -3.56 7.41
N CYS A 88 -14.24 -4.48 6.44
CA CYS A 88 -14.64 -4.17 5.06
C CYS A 88 -16.14 -3.91 4.96
N ALA A 89 -16.96 -4.71 5.65
CA ALA A 89 -18.41 -4.53 5.74
C ALA A 89 -18.76 -3.18 6.39
N LEU A 90 -18.14 -2.85 7.52
CA LEU A 90 -18.30 -1.54 8.18
C LEU A 90 -17.87 -0.36 7.29
N TYR A 91 -16.80 -0.53 6.52
CA TYR A 91 -16.36 0.50 5.57
C TYR A 91 -17.37 0.71 4.43
N LEU A 92 -17.87 -0.39 3.84
CA LEU A 92 -18.93 -0.35 2.83
C LEU A 92 -20.17 0.34 3.38
N ASP A 93 -20.55 -0.02 4.60
CA ASP A 93 -21.75 0.47 5.25
C ASP A 93 -21.72 2.00 5.41
N ARG A 94 -20.61 2.53 5.92
CA ARG A 94 -20.38 3.98 6.05
C ARG A 94 -20.28 4.70 4.71
N ARG A 95 -19.74 4.06 3.68
CA ARG A 95 -19.53 4.70 2.37
C ARG A 95 -20.75 4.73 1.49
N LEU A 96 -21.55 3.67 1.53
CA LEU A 96 -22.77 3.53 0.75
C LEU A 96 -24.01 4.02 1.52
N GLY A 97 -23.86 4.43 2.78
CA GLY A 97 -24.97 4.91 3.60
C GLY A 97 -25.98 3.80 3.91
N LEU A 98 -25.48 2.59 4.18
CA LEU A 98 -26.30 1.39 4.36
C LEU A 98 -26.79 1.19 5.81
N HIS A 99 -26.39 2.03 6.76
CA HIS A 99 -26.93 2.10 8.14
C HIS A 99 -26.94 0.76 8.91
N GLY A 100 -25.98 -0.12 8.68
CA GLY A 100 -25.83 -1.42 9.31
C GLY A 100 -26.27 -2.60 8.44
N LEU A 101 -26.83 -2.36 7.24
CA LEU A 101 -27.33 -3.45 6.38
C LEU A 101 -26.24 -4.42 5.93
N ALA A 102 -25.01 -3.93 5.71
CA ALA A 102 -23.89 -4.82 5.36
C ALA A 102 -23.49 -5.74 6.54
N VAL A 103 -23.70 -5.28 7.78
CA VAL A 103 -23.44 -6.06 9.00
C VAL A 103 -24.59 -7.03 9.26
N ALA A 104 -25.85 -6.57 9.12
CA ALA A 104 -27.04 -7.40 9.24
C ALA A 104 -27.08 -8.53 8.21
N ALA A 105 -26.55 -8.32 7.00
CA ALA A 105 -26.40 -9.37 6.00
C ALA A 105 -25.49 -10.53 6.47
N HIS A 106 -24.57 -10.29 7.41
CA HIS A 106 -23.76 -11.33 8.04
C HIS A 106 -24.54 -12.12 9.11
N GLU A 107 -25.59 -11.53 9.69
CA GLU A 107 -26.40 -12.09 10.78
C GLU A 107 -27.61 -12.94 10.27
N ARG A 108 -27.76 -13.10 8.95
CA ARG A 108 -28.48 -14.19 8.25
C ARG A 108 -30.00 -14.16 8.14
N GLU A 109 -30.69 -13.05 8.39
CA GLU A 109 -32.14 -12.99 8.09
C GLU A 109 -32.46 -12.24 6.79
N PRO A 110 -32.74 -12.97 5.69
CA PRO A 110 -33.18 -12.37 4.44
C PRO A 110 -34.43 -11.52 4.65
N GLY A 111 -34.52 -10.37 3.97
CA GLY A 111 -35.54 -9.37 4.26
C GLY A 111 -35.70 -8.29 3.19
N PRO A 112 -36.65 -7.35 3.40
CA PRO A 112 -36.98 -6.31 2.41
C PRO A 112 -35.81 -5.37 2.07
N TRP A 113 -34.71 -5.46 2.82
CA TRP A 113 -33.49 -4.69 2.64
C TRP A 113 -32.56 -5.23 1.53
N GLU A 114 -32.76 -6.45 1.04
CA GLU A 114 -31.88 -7.09 0.05
C GLU A 114 -31.77 -6.31 -1.26
N GLN A 115 -32.89 -5.86 -1.81
CA GLN A 115 -32.90 -5.09 -3.06
C GLN A 115 -32.16 -3.76 -2.92
N ALA A 116 -32.27 -3.11 -1.76
CA ALA A 116 -31.54 -1.89 -1.45
C ALA A 116 -30.03 -2.16 -1.33
N LEU A 117 -29.64 -3.27 -0.70
CA LEU A 117 -28.24 -3.68 -0.61
C LEU A 117 -27.66 -4.00 -2.00
N GLU A 118 -28.37 -4.74 -2.84
CA GLU A 118 -27.90 -5.10 -4.17
C GLU A 118 -27.76 -3.86 -5.07
N ALA A 119 -28.72 -2.94 -5.03
CA ALA A 119 -28.65 -1.67 -5.74
C ALA A 119 -27.42 -0.85 -5.31
N ALA A 120 -27.18 -0.72 -4.01
CA ALA A 120 -26.02 -0.01 -3.48
C ALA A 120 -24.69 -0.70 -3.84
N LEU A 121 -24.65 -2.04 -3.86
CA LEU A 121 -23.46 -2.79 -4.23
C LEU A 121 -23.06 -2.59 -5.71
N ARG A 122 -24.01 -2.26 -6.60
CA ARG A 122 -23.67 -1.89 -7.99
C ARG A 122 -22.87 -0.58 -8.07
N GLU A 123 -23.00 0.29 -7.07
CA GLU A 123 -22.28 1.57 -6.97
C GLU A 123 -20.90 1.45 -6.28
N THR A 124 -20.52 0.24 -5.83
CA THR A 124 -19.30 0.00 -5.04
C THR A 124 -18.01 0.52 -5.69
N SER A 125 -17.96 0.58 -7.02
CA SER A 125 -16.79 1.07 -7.77
C SER A 125 -16.39 2.50 -7.35
N GLY A 126 -17.38 3.35 -7.04
CA GLY A 126 -17.17 4.73 -6.57
C GLY A 126 -16.75 4.82 -5.09
N ALA A 127 -17.09 3.81 -4.29
CA ALA A 127 -16.84 3.75 -2.85
C ALA A 127 -15.44 3.24 -2.48
N LEU A 128 -14.68 2.71 -3.45
CA LEU A 128 -13.34 2.17 -3.21
C LEU A 128 -12.37 3.23 -2.67
N PRO A 129 -11.48 2.86 -1.74
CA PRO A 129 -10.52 3.80 -1.17
C PRO A 129 -9.59 4.36 -2.27
N ARG A 130 -9.48 5.69 -2.31
CA ARG A 130 -8.61 6.42 -3.24
C ARG A 130 -7.26 6.68 -2.60
N TYR A 131 -6.20 6.30 -3.30
CA TYR A 131 -4.83 6.60 -2.88
C TYR A 131 -4.29 7.82 -3.62
N ARG A 132 -3.58 8.68 -2.90
CA ARG A 132 -2.91 9.88 -3.44
C ARG A 132 -1.40 9.74 -3.25
N PRO A 133 -0.66 9.19 -4.25
CA PRO A 133 0.75 8.84 -4.08
C PRO A 133 1.71 10.03 -3.97
N TRP A 134 1.26 11.25 -4.27
CA TRP A 134 2.16 12.37 -4.64
C TRP A 134 3.14 12.76 -3.52
N ARG A 135 2.71 12.70 -2.27
CA ARG A 135 3.60 12.96 -1.12
C ARG A 135 4.70 11.90 -0.99
N ALA A 136 4.36 10.63 -1.21
CA ALA A 136 5.33 9.53 -1.13
C ALA A 136 6.30 9.55 -2.32
N LEU A 137 5.80 9.85 -3.53
CA LEU A 137 6.65 10.05 -4.71
C LEU A 137 7.62 11.22 -4.52
N GLY A 138 7.17 12.34 -3.94
CA GLY A 138 8.04 13.47 -3.65
C GLY A 138 9.20 13.12 -2.71
N ARG A 139 8.93 12.33 -1.66
CA ARG A 139 9.98 11.84 -0.75
C ARG A 139 10.96 10.88 -1.43
N LEU A 140 10.44 9.97 -2.25
CA LEU A 140 11.28 9.05 -3.02
C LEU A 140 12.19 9.81 -4.00
N ALA A 141 11.62 10.77 -4.74
CA ALA A 141 12.35 11.60 -5.68
C ALA A 141 13.46 12.41 -4.97
N LEU A 142 13.15 12.98 -3.80
CA LEU A 142 14.13 13.69 -2.99
C LEU A 142 15.28 12.79 -2.53
N ALA A 143 14.97 11.58 -2.03
CA ALA A 143 15.99 10.62 -1.60
C ALA A 143 16.87 10.15 -2.77
N ALA A 144 16.27 9.91 -3.94
CA ALA A 144 17.01 9.57 -5.15
C ALA A 144 17.91 10.72 -5.63
N ALA A 145 17.42 11.96 -5.60
CA ALA A 145 18.18 13.15 -5.95
C ALA A 145 19.37 13.34 -4.99
N LEU A 146 19.18 13.10 -3.69
CA LEU A 146 20.25 13.19 -2.70
C LEU A 146 21.34 12.13 -2.93
N LEU A 147 20.96 10.88 -3.21
CA LEU A 147 21.92 9.83 -3.57
C LEU A 147 22.69 10.18 -4.85
N ALA A 148 22.00 10.70 -5.88
CA ALA A 148 22.62 11.13 -7.12
C ALA A 148 23.61 12.28 -6.90
N ALA A 149 23.22 13.28 -6.10
CA ALA A 149 24.09 14.40 -5.75
C ALA A 149 25.37 13.92 -5.03
N VAL A 150 25.24 13.01 -4.04
CA VAL A 150 26.38 12.39 -3.35
C VAL A 150 27.31 11.67 -4.33
N GLN A 151 26.77 11.01 -5.36
CA GLN A 151 27.59 10.32 -6.34
C GLN A 151 28.34 11.26 -7.29
N LEU A 152 27.76 12.42 -7.62
CA LEU A 152 28.35 13.44 -8.49
C LEU A 152 29.40 14.32 -7.80
N LEU A 153 29.44 14.34 -6.46
CA LEU A 153 30.48 15.05 -5.72
C LEU A 153 31.87 14.53 -6.13
N PRO A 154 32.86 15.41 -6.36
CA PRO A 154 34.23 14.99 -6.63
C PRO A 154 34.78 14.21 -5.42
N PRO A 155 35.71 13.26 -5.64
CA PRO A 155 36.40 12.62 -4.54
C PRO A 155 37.16 13.67 -3.72
N PRO A 156 37.27 13.50 -2.39
CA PRO A 156 38.05 14.41 -1.56
C PRO A 156 39.49 14.45 -2.08
N ALA A 157 40.04 15.66 -2.22
CA ALA A 157 41.44 15.84 -2.57
C ALA A 157 42.31 15.12 -1.54
N GLN A 158 43.19 14.23 -2.00
CA GLN A 158 44.16 13.59 -1.12
C GLN A 158 45.13 14.68 -0.67
N ALA A 159 45.05 15.06 0.61
CA ALA A 159 45.98 15.98 1.25
C ALA A 159 47.21 15.23 1.76
#